data_AF-A0A354P1W1-F1
#
_entry.id   AF-A0A354P1W1-F1
#
_cell.length_a   1.000
_cell.length_b   1.000
_cell.length_c   1.000
_cell.angle_alpha   90.00
_cell.angle_beta   90.00
_cell.angle_gamma   90.00
#
_symmetry.space_group_name_H-M   'P 1'
#
loop_
_entity.id
_entity.type
_entity.pdbx_description
1 polymer ?
#
loop_
_entity_poly.entity_id
_entity_poly.type
_entity_poly.pdbx_seq_one_letter_code
_entity_poly.pdbx_strand_id
1 'polypeptide(L)'
;RDESWSHGERSRYKAYKADADAMFYFEPHVAEKVFNQLVTENGVDVVRGERLDLDAGVLVKGRRIAALRMESGKVYKGRMFIDASYEGDLLPGAGVRYTVGREPNSLYKETLNGVQAALSLNHQLRDGIDPWKKPGDAKSGLLPGIGAKPGPDGSGDKRIQAYNFRMCLTDVPKNRVPFAQPEGYDEARYELLFRNFEAGEKGVPLFPTMMPNRKTDTNNRGGFSTDFIGASHSYPEAGHTERERIVKAHESYQKGLMWTLSNHPRVPARIREEVSKWGLAKDEFVDNDNWPHQIYVREARRMVSDYVVTEHDCRRRAVARDSVGMGTYK
;
A
#
# COMPACT_ATOMS: atom_id res chain seq x y z
N ARG A 1 -5.79 27.35 4.86
CA ARG A 1 -5.74 28.72 5.44
C ARG A 1 -4.39 28.91 6.13
N ASP A 2 -3.95 30.12 6.48
CA ASP A 2 -2.62 30.31 7.08
C ASP A 2 -2.51 29.68 8.47
N GLU A 3 -3.62 29.63 9.21
CA GLU A 3 -3.77 28.89 10.47
C GLU A 3 -3.50 27.38 10.35
N SER A 4 -3.53 26.81 9.14
CA SER A 4 -3.22 25.40 8.89
C SER A 4 -1.71 25.13 8.75
N TRP A 5 -0.85 26.16 8.84
CA TRP A 5 0.60 26.03 8.69
C TRP A 5 1.31 26.15 10.05
N SER A 6 1.43 25.05 10.77
CA SER A 6 1.98 24.98 12.14
C SER A 6 3.50 24.83 12.21
N HIS A 7 4.12 24.27 11.18
CA HIS A 7 5.55 23.89 11.18
C HIS A 7 6.30 24.30 9.90
N GLY A 8 5.68 25.13 9.06
CA GLY A 8 6.29 25.68 7.86
C GLY A 8 5.59 26.94 7.39
N GLU A 9 6.12 27.56 6.35
CA GLU A 9 5.49 28.70 5.69
C GLU A 9 4.91 28.25 4.35
N ARG A 10 3.65 28.58 4.11
CA ARG A 10 2.94 28.26 2.87
C ARG A 10 3.70 28.70 1.61
N SER A 11 4.26 29.91 1.64
CA SER A 11 5.05 30.50 0.55
C SER A 11 6.35 29.75 0.24
N ARG A 12 6.89 28.98 1.21
CA ARG A 12 8.11 28.19 1.04
C ARG A 12 7.83 26.75 0.61
N TYR A 13 6.58 26.30 0.64
CA TYR A 13 6.23 24.97 0.19
C TYR A 13 6.17 24.91 -1.33
N LYS A 14 7.13 24.20 -1.94
CA LYS A 14 7.33 24.16 -3.41
C LYS A 14 6.09 23.75 -4.21
N ALA A 15 5.23 22.90 -3.65
CA ALA A 15 4.02 22.45 -4.34
C ALA A 15 2.80 23.35 -4.08
N TYR A 16 2.92 24.36 -3.22
CA TYR A 16 1.89 25.37 -3.06
C TYR A 16 1.92 26.34 -4.24
N LYS A 17 0.73 26.60 -4.81
CA LYS A 17 0.51 27.61 -5.84
C LYS A 17 -0.66 28.48 -5.40
N ALA A 18 -0.44 29.78 -5.28
CA ALA A 18 -1.43 30.71 -4.72
C ALA A 18 -2.67 30.89 -5.61
N ASP A 19 -2.48 30.69 -6.91
CA ASP A 19 -3.46 30.81 -7.99
C ASP A 19 -4.09 29.48 -8.41
N ALA A 20 -3.70 28.36 -7.78
CA ALA A 20 -4.26 27.05 -8.10
C ALA A 20 -5.53 26.77 -7.31
N ASP A 21 -6.54 26.21 -7.99
CA ASP A 21 -7.81 25.82 -7.39
C ASP A 21 -7.70 24.56 -6.50
N ALA A 22 -6.58 23.83 -6.56
CA ALA A 22 -6.36 22.60 -5.81
C ALA A 22 -4.89 22.38 -5.43
N MET A 23 -4.68 21.68 -4.31
CA MET A 23 -3.38 21.19 -3.84
C MET A 23 -3.46 19.67 -3.66
N PHE A 24 -2.48 18.93 -4.19
CA PHE A 24 -2.47 17.47 -4.21
C PHE A 24 -1.61 16.82 -3.13
N TYR A 25 -1.04 17.63 -2.23
CA TYR A 25 -0.27 17.17 -1.09
C TYR A 25 -0.86 17.83 0.16
N PHE A 26 -1.32 17.02 1.09
CA PHE A 26 -2.06 17.48 2.25
C PHE A 26 -1.79 16.55 3.43
N GLU A 27 -1.90 17.08 4.63
CA GLU A 27 -1.78 16.32 5.86
C GLU A 27 -2.98 15.37 6.02
N PRO A 28 -2.77 14.10 6.41
CA PRO A 28 -3.86 13.13 6.56
C PRO A 28 -5.00 13.62 7.47
N HIS A 29 -4.70 14.16 8.66
CA HIS A 29 -5.73 14.64 9.58
C HIS A 29 -6.53 15.83 9.01
N VAL A 30 -5.91 16.68 8.16
CA VAL A 30 -6.61 17.78 7.48
C VAL A 30 -7.57 17.23 6.43
N ALA A 31 -7.14 16.24 5.64
CA ALA A 31 -8.02 15.59 4.68
C ALA A 31 -9.19 14.88 5.38
N GLU A 32 -8.93 14.14 6.45
CA GLU A 32 -9.98 13.51 7.26
C GLU A 32 -10.98 14.54 7.80
N LYS A 33 -10.49 15.67 8.34
CA LYS A 33 -11.36 16.76 8.81
C LYS A 33 -12.28 17.27 7.70
N VAL A 34 -11.75 17.50 6.50
CA VAL A 34 -12.55 17.98 5.35
C VAL A 34 -13.58 16.93 4.94
N PHE A 35 -13.22 15.64 4.86
CA PHE A 35 -14.18 14.57 4.56
C PHE A 35 -15.28 14.46 5.63
N ASN A 36 -14.93 14.53 6.91
CA ASN A 36 -15.92 14.50 8.00
C ASN A 36 -16.85 15.74 7.98
N GLN A 37 -16.33 16.90 7.58
CA GLN A 37 -17.14 18.10 7.36
C GLN A 37 -18.13 17.88 6.20
N LEU A 38 -17.67 17.37 5.05
CA LEU A 38 -18.54 17.06 3.91
C LEU A 38 -19.63 16.05 4.27
N VAL A 39 -19.30 15.01 5.03
CA VAL A 39 -20.26 14.04 5.55
C VAL A 39 -21.35 14.72 6.37
N THR A 40 -20.96 15.61 7.29
CA THR A 40 -21.89 16.31 8.19
C THR A 40 -22.77 17.30 7.43
N GLU A 41 -22.17 18.11 6.54
CA GLU A 41 -22.88 19.12 5.73
C GLU A 41 -23.93 18.49 4.81
N ASN A 42 -23.70 17.26 4.35
CA ASN A 42 -24.60 16.54 3.46
C ASN A 42 -25.50 15.53 4.19
N GLY A 43 -25.45 15.47 5.53
CA GLY A 43 -26.28 14.56 6.33
C GLY A 43 -26.06 13.08 5.98
N VAL A 44 -24.82 12.69 5.67
CA VAL A 44 -24.49 11.31 5.31
C VAL A 44 -24.36 10.46 6.58
N ASP A 45 -25.15 9.40 6.68
CA ASP A 45 -25.06 8.44 7.78
C ASP A 45 -23.79 7.59 7.64
N VAL A 46 -22.85 7.76 8.57
CA VAL A 46 -21.62 6.96 8.62
C VAL A 46 -21.68 5.96 9.76
N VAL A 47 -21.67 4.67 9.42
CA VAL A 47 -21.58 3.58 10.40
C VAL A 47 -20.16 3.04 10.43
N ARG A 48 -19.49 3.19 11.57
CA ARG A 48 -18.13 2.68 11.82
C ARG A 48 -18.18 1.37 12.61
N GLY A 49 -17.12 0.57 12.53
CA GLY A 49 -17.01 -0.70 13.26
C GLY A 49 -17.88 -1.82 12.71
N GLU A 50 -18.35 -1.69 11.47
CA GLU A 50 -19.09 -2.73 10.75
C GLU A 50 -18.22 -3.31 9.64
N ARG A 51 -18.31 -4.63 9.47
CA ARG A 51 -17.66 -5.34 8.35
C ARG A 51 -18.69 -6.19 7.63
N LEU A 52 -18.57 -6.28 6.31
CA LEU A 52 -19.38 -7.18 5.50
C LEU A 52 -19.19 -8.61 5.98
N ASP A 53 -20.29 -9.33 6.18
CA ASP A 53 -20.24 -10.79 6.34
C ASP A 53 -19.78 -11.38 4.99
N LEU A 54 -18.56 -11.91 4.92
CA LEU A 54 -18.00 -12.36 3.63
C LEU A 54 -18.65 -13.64 3.10
N ASP A 55 -19.29 -14.43 3.97
CA ASP A 55 -19.88 -15.72 3.59
C ASP A 55 -21.29 -15.55 3.04
N ALA A 56 -22.09 -14.65 3.63
CA ALA A 56 -23.48 -14.44 3.22
C ALA A 56 -23.99 -12.99 3.40
N GLY A 57 -23.07 -12.04 3.38
CA GLY A 57 -23.36 -10.61 3.50
C GLY A 57 -24.03 -10.00 2.26
N VAL A 58 -23.75 -10.52 1.07
CA VAL A 58 -24.33 -9.96 -0.17
C VAL A 58 -25.61 -10.68 -0.52
N LEU A 59 -26.75 -10.03 -0.30
CA LEU A 59 -28.07 -10.60 -0.54
C LEU A 59 -28.54 -10.24 -1.94
N VAL A 60 -28.51 -11.19 -2.87
CA VAL A 60 -28.89 -11.01 -4.27
C VAL A 60 -30.34 -11.47 -4.51
N LYS A 61 -31.12 -10.65 -5.24
CA LYS A 61 -32.45 -11.01 -5.76
C LYS A 61 -32.45 -10.90 -7.28
N GLY A 62 -32.52 -12.04 -7.97
CA GLY A 62 -32.39 -12.08 -9.43
C GLY A 62 -30.98 -11.63 -9.86
N ARG A 63 -30.89 -10.48 -10.54
CA ARG A 63 -29.61 -9.89 -10.99
C ARG A 63 -29.22 -8.62 -10.24
N ARG A 64 -29.78 -8.37 -9.05
CA ARG A 64 -29.55 -7.15 -8.27
C ARG A 64 -29.16 -7.50 -6.85
N ILE A 65 -28.15 -6.82 -6.32
CA ILE A 65 -27.93 -6.77 -4.87
C ILE A 65 -29.14 -6.05 -4.26
N ALA A 66 -29.80 -6.69 -3.30
CA ALA A 66 -30.98 -6.17 -2.62
C ALA A 66 -30.62 -5.61 -1.24
N ALA A 67 -29.62 -6.18 -0.59
CA ALA A 67 -29.15 -5.76 0.72
C ALA A 67 -27.72 -6.23 1.00
N LEU A 68 -27.07 -5.57 1.96
CA LEU A 68 -25.83 -6.02 2.57
C LEU A 68 -26.07 -6.36 4.03
N ARG A 69 -25.58 -7.51 4.48
CA ARG A 69 -25.55 -7.93 5.89
C ARG A 69 -24.12 -7.83 6.42
N MET A 70 -23.98 -7.25 7.60
CA MET A 70 -22.71 -7.13 8.31
C MET A 70 -22.52 -8.30 9.28
N GLU A 71 -21.30 -8.50 9.77
CA GLU A 71 -21.00 -9.49 10.82
C GLU A 71 -21.80 -9.27 12.10
N SER A 72 -22.20 -8.02 12.41
CA SER A 72 -23.07 -7.69 13.53
C SER A 72 -24.52 -8.17 13.37
N GLY A 73 -24.89 -8.66 12.17
CA GLY A 73 -26.26 -8.99 11.81
C GLY A 73 -27.08 -7.80 11.30
N LYS A 74 -26.56 -6.57 11.33
CA LYS A 74 -27.23 -5.41 10.72
C LYS A 74 -27.38 -5.62 9.21
N VAL A 75 -28.52 -5.20 8.69
CA VAL A 75 -28.86 -5.32 7.26
C VAL A 75 -29.21 -3.96 6.68
N TYR A 76 -28.51 -3.58 5.61
CA TYR A 76 -28.71 -2.34 4.88
C TYR A 76 -29.33 -2.63 3.53
N LYS A 77 -30.50 -2.04 3.27
CA LYS A 77 -31.20 -2.14 1.99
C LYS A 77 -30.95 -0.87 1.18
N GLY A 78 -30.75 -1.02 -0.12
CA GLY A 78 -30.42 0.09 -1.01
C GLY A 78 -30.87 -0.20 -2.43
N ARG A 79 -31.03 0.85 -3.23
CA ARG A 79 -31.27 0.71 -4.69
C ARG A 79 -29.97 0.52 -5.46
N MET A 80 -28.87 1.05 -4.92
CA MET A 80 -27.53 1.04 -5.49
C MET A 80 -26.54 0.75 -4.36
N PHE A 81 -25.47 0.03 -4.69
CA PHE A 81 -24.38 -0.29 -3.77
C PHE A 81 -23.07 0.05 -4.48
N ILE A 82 -22.18 0.76 -3.79
CA ILE A 82 -20.85 1.12 -4.29
C ILE A 82 -19.85 0.35 -3.44
N ASP A 83 -19.07 -0.52 -4.07
CA ASP A 83 -17.93 -1.16 -3.42
C ASP A 83 -16.74 -0.21 -3.44
N ALA A 84 -16.38 0.30 -2.27
CA ALA A 84 -15.22 1.16 -2.06
C ALA A 84 -14.23 0.52 -1.08
N SER A 85 -14.20 -0.81 -0.98
CA SER A 85 -13.40 -1.52 0.03
C SER A 85 -11.89 -1.55 -0.30
N TYR A 86 -11.52 -1.38 -1.57
CA TYR A 86 -10.25 -1.79 -2.22
C TYR A 86 -10.20 -3.27 -2.63
N GLU A 87 -10.69 -4.19 -1.80
CA GLU A 87 -10.62 -5.64 -2.07
C GLU A 87 -11.66 -6.13 -3.08
N GLY A 88 -12.76 -5.39 -3.26
CA GLY A 88 -13.86 -5.77 -4.14
C GLY A 88 -14.70 -6.90 -3.57
N ASP A 89 -15.00 -6.86 -2.27
CA ASP A 89 -15.68 -7.95 -1.55
C ASP A 89 -17.13 -8.17 -1.97
N LEU A 90 -17.77 -7.20 -2.64
CA LEU A 90 -19.10 -7.42 -3.22
C LEU A 90 -19.06 -8.37 -4.42
N LEU A 91 -17.93 -8.52 -5.11
CA LEU A 91 -17.81 -9.39 -6.29
C LEU A 91 -18.11 -10.86 -5.98
N PRO A 92 -17.36 -11.55 -5.08
CA PRO A 92 -17.63 -12.94 -4.75
C PRO A 92 -19.03 -13.13 -4.18
N GLY A 93 -19.46 -12.26 -3.26
CA GLY A 93 -20.77 -12.37 -2.62
C GLY A 93 -21.94 -12.19 -3.60
N ALA A 94 -21.75 -11.39 -4.66
CA ALA A 94 -22.75 -11.23 -5.72
C ALA A 94 -22.69 -12.33 -6.80
N GLY A 95 -21.75 -13.29 -6.70
CA GLY A 95 -21.50 -14.29 -7.73
C GLY A 95 -20.88 -13.72 -9.01
N VAL A 96 -20.26 -12.54 -8.93
CA VAL A 96 -19.58 -11.91 -10.07
C VAL A 96 -18.17 -12.51 -10.20
N ARG A 97 -17.80 -12.89 -11.42
CA ARG A 97 -16.46 -13.41 -11.70
C ARG A 97 -15.40 -12.32 -11.54
N TYR A 98 -14.22 -12.72 -11.10
CA TYR A 98 -13.07 -11.84 -10.96
C TYR A 98 -11.77 -12.62 -11.15
N THR A 99 -10.68 -11.88 -11.25
CA THR A 99 -9.31 -12.41 -11.26
C THR A 99 -8.49 -11.74 -10.16
N VAL A 100 -7.44 -12.43 -9.72
CA VAL A 100 -6.42 -11.96 -8.77
C VAL A 100 -5.07 -12.44 -9.27
N GLY A 101 -4.09 -11.53 -9.25
CA GLY A 101 -2.74 -11.78 -9.74
C GLY A 101 -2.57 -11.43 -11.21
N ARG A 102 -1.42 -11.82 -11.74
CA ARG A 102 -1.02 -11.51 -13.10
C ARG A 102 -1.71 -12.42 -14.10
N GLU A 103 -2.38 -11.81 -15.07
CA GLU A 103 -2.89 -12.53 -16.23
C GLU A 103 -1.85 -12.62 -17.35
N PRO A 104 -1.86 -13.70 -18.15
CA PRO A 104 -0.92 -13.83 -19.25
C PRO A 104 -1.25 -12.83 -20.37
N ASN A 105 -0.22 -12.35 -21.09
CA ASN A 105 -0.37 -11.46 -22.25
C ASN A 105 -1.36 -11.99 -23.28
N SER A 106 -1.39 -13.32 -23.47
CA SER A 106 -2.25 -13.99 -24.44
C SER A 106 -3.75 -13.86 -24.16
N LEU A 107 -4.17 -13.55 -22.91
CA LEU A 107 -5.57 -13.51 -22.53
C LEU A 107 -6.33 -12.34 -23.19
N TYR A 108 -5.75 -11.14 -23.15
CA TYR A 108 -6.34 -9.92 -23.73
C TYR A 108 -5.44 -9.22 -24.75
N LYS A 109 -4.41 -9.93 -25.26
CA LYS A 109 -3.41 -9.40 -26.20
C LYS A 109 -2.72 -8.14 -25.65
N GLU A 110 -2.37 -8.20 -24.38
CA GLU A 110 -1.64 -7.16 -23.67
C GLU A 110 -0.13 -7.44 -23.75
N THR A 111 0.69 -6.46 -23.37
CA THR A 111 2.17 -6.54 -23.41
C THR A 111 2.82 -6.19 -22.08
N LEU A 112 2.10 -5.49 -21.20
CA LEU A 112 2.60 -4.97 -19.92
C LEU A 112 2.05 -5.71 -18.69
N ASN A 113 1.02 -6.56 -18.86
CA ASN A 113 0.62 -7.50 -17.82
C ASN A 113 1.52 -8.76 -17.84
N GLY A 114 1.25 -9.72 -16.96
CA GLY A 114 2.06 -10.92 -16.82
C GLY A 114 3.40 -10.68 -16.12
N VAL A 115 4.25 -11.71 -16.13
CA VAL A 115 5.64 -11.59 -15.65
C VAL A 115 6.44 -10.64 -16.53
N GLN A 116 7.28 -9.82 -15.90
CA GLN A 116 8.06 -8.77 -16.56
C GLN A 116 9.51 -8.76 -16.03
N ALA A 117 10.14 -9.93 -15.92
CA ALA A 117 11.50 -10.06 -15.41
C ALA A 117 12.51 -9.29 -16.28
N ALA A 118 12.41 -9.34 -17.61
CA ALA A 118 13.32 -8.58 -18.49
C ALA A 118 13.08 -7.06 -18.47
N LEU A 119 11.89 -6.58 -18.06
CA LEU A 119 11.56 -5.15 -17.98
C LEU A 119 11.70 -4.59 -16.55
N SER A 120 12.16 -5.40 -15.59
CA SER A 120 12.30 -5.01 -14.18
C SER A 120 13.56 -4.17 -13.94
N LEU A 121 13.53 -2.91 -14.37
CA LEU A 121 14.69 -2.00 -14.29
C LEU A 121 14.84 -1.27 -12.94
N ASN A 122 13.78 -1.21 -12.15
CA ASN A 122 13.73 -0.48 -10.87
C ASN A 122 13.55 -1.45 -9.71
N HIS A 123 13.81 -0.96 -8.49
CA HIS A 123 13.64 -1.75 -7.27
C HIS A 123 14.43 -3.07 -7.28
N GLN A 124 15.65 -3.02 -7.81
CA GLN A 124 16.56 -4.17 -7.82
C GLN A 124 17.52 -4.11 -6.63
N LEU A 125 17.92 -5.28 -6.16
CA LEU A 125 19.04 -5.42 -5.24
C LEU A 125 20.36 -5.30 -6.02
N ARG A 126 21.47 -5.11 -5.29
CA ARG A 126 22.81 -5.19 -5.86
C ARG A 126 23.14 -6.62 -6.27
N ASP A 127 24.01 -6.75 -7.26
CA ASP A 127 24.54 -8.04 -7.70
C ASP A 127 25.44 -8.67 -6.63
N GLY A 128 25.61 -9.99 -6.70
CA GLY A 128 26.55 -10.73 -5.85
C GLY A 128 26.07 -11.00 -4.42
N ILE A 129 24.80 -10.71 -4.10
CA ILE A 129 24.22 -11.02 -2.80
C ILE A 129 23.93 -12.52 -2.69
N ASP A 130 24.53 -13.17 -1.70
CA ASP A 130 24.23 -14.56 -1.38
C ASP A 130 22.79 -14.68 -0.81
N PRO A 131 21.93 -15.55 -1.38
CA PRO A 131 20.53 -15.64 -1.00
C PRO A 131 20.27 -16.63 0.15
N TRP A 132 21.29 -17.30 0.68
CA TRP A 132 21.16 -18.39 1.64
C TRP A 132 21.37 -17.91 3.07
N LYS A 133 20.72 -18.56 4.05
CA LYS A 133 20.88 -18.23 5.48
C LYS A 133 22.34 -18.31 5.92
N LYS A 134 23.05 -19.34 5.45
CA LYS A 134 24.51 -19.47 5.55
C LYS A 134 25.13 -19.20 4.18
N PRO A 135 26.00 -18.17 4.05
CA PRO A 135 26.64 -17.87 2.77
C PRO A 135 27.30 -19.10 2.12
N GLY A 136 27.03 -19.32 0.84
CA GLY A 136 27.53 -20.43 0.04
C GLY A 136 26.83 -21.77 0.24
N ASP A 137 25.94 -21.92 1.25
CA ASP A 137 25.31 -23.19 1.58
C ASP A 137 23.80 -23.18 1.27
N ALA A 138 23.44 -23.71 0.11
CA ALA A 138 22.06 -23.88 -0.32
C ALA A 138 21.21 -24.76 0.62
N LYS A 139 21.83 -25.66 1.41
CA LYS A 139 21.10 -26.51 2.36
C LYS A 139 20.63 -25.73 3.59
N SER A 140 21.18 -24.53 3.83
CA SER A 140 20.72 -23.65 4.91
C SER A 140 19.34 -23.02 4.64
N GLY A 141 18.84 -23.11 3.39
CA GLY A 141 17.61 -22.48 2.96
C GLY A 141 17.78 -21.00 2.62
N LEU A 142 16.79 -20.45 1.92
CA LEU A 142 16.80 -19.04 1.48
C LEU A 142 16.61 -18.08 2.67
N LEU A 143 17.15 -16.87 2.52
CA LEU A 143 16.85 -15.73 3.40
C LEU A 143 15.35 -15.39 3.36
N PRO A 144 14.79 -14.85 4.47
CA PRO A 144 13.42 -14.34 4.47
C PRO A 144 13.17 -13.35 3.33
N GLY A 145 12.00 -13.45 2.70
CA GLY A 145 11.58 -12.59 1.59
C GLY A 145 12.09 -13.01 0.21
N ILE A 146 12.96 -14.03 0.10
CA ILE A 146 13.38 -14.58 -1.20
C ILE A 146 12.45 -15.73 -1.59
N GLY A 147 11.77 -15.58 -2.72
CA GLY A 147 10.90 -16.59 -3.31
C GLY A 147 11.53 -17.31 -4.50
N ALA A 148 10.81 -18.30 -5.04
CA ALA A 148 11.17 -18.95 -6.29
C ALA A 148 11.20 -17.94 -7.45
N LYS A 149 12.08 -18.21 -8.44
CA LYS A 149 12.16 -17.45 -9.69
C LYS A 149 10.77 -17.30 -10.33
N PRO A 150 10.48 -16.15 -10.95
CA PRO A 150 9.22 -15.99 -11.66
C PRO A 150 9.17 -16.89 -12.90
N GLY A 151 7.97 -17.08 -13.47
CA GLY A 151 7.78 -17.74 -14.76
C GLY A 151 8.38 -16.95 -15.92
N PRO A 152 8.22 -17.42 -17.17
CA PRO A 152 8.65 -16.68 -18.36
C PRO A 152 7.91 -15.33 -18.48
N ASP A 153 8.54 -14.34 -19.10
CA ASP A 153 7.89 -13.05 -19.37
C ASP A 153 6.58 -13.22 -20.15
N GLY A 154 5.59 -12.41 -19.81
CA GLY A 154 4.22 -12.47 -20.35
C GLY A 154 3.36 -13.60 -19.80
N SER A 155 3.90 -14.52 -18.99
CA SER A 155 3.12 -15.55 -18.29
C SER A 155 2.30 -14.99 -17.13
N GLY A 156 1.18 -15.63 -16.80
CA GLY A 156 0.36 -15.28 -15.64
C GLY A 156 0.72 -16.10 -14.39
N ASP A 157 0.42 -15.57 -13.21
CA ASP A 157 0.46 -16.29 -11.94
C ASP A 157 -0.40 -15.62 -10.86
N LYS A 158 -0.34 -16.12 -9.62
CA LYS A 158 -1.12 -15.62 -8.48
C LYS A 158 -0.41 -14.55 -7.65
N ARG A 159 0.74 -14.04 -8.11
CA ARG A 159 1.47 -12.99 -7.39
C ARG A 159 0.84 -11.65 -7.71
N ILE A 160 0.71 -10.80 -6.70
CA ILE A 160 0.23 -9.42 -6.81
C ILE A 160 1.34 -8.47 -6.39
N GLN A 161 1.13 -7.19 -6.65
CA GLN A 161 2.03 -6.15 -6.17
C GLN A 161 2.13 -6.13 -4.63
N ALA A 162 3.36 -5.95 -4.12
CA ALA A 162 3.64 -5.91 -2.68
C ALA A 162 2.94 -4.72 -2.01
N TYR A 163 2.45 -4.93 -0.79
CA TYR A 163 1.84 -3.87 0.01
C TYR A 163 2.83 -3.29 1.03
N ASN A 164 2.51 -2.11 1.52
CA ASN A 164 3.22 -1.45 2.61
C ASN A 164 2.27 -0.49 3.35
N PHE A 165 2.78 0.25 4.32
CA PHE A 165 2.13 1.46 4.84
C PHE A 165 2.82 2.69 4.26
N ARG A 166 2.02 3.67 3.83
CA ARG A 166 2.54 4.99 3.47
C ARG A 166 2.61 5.86 4.72
N MET A 167 3.82 6.12 5.20
CA MET A 167 4.04 6.72 6.52
C MET A 167 4.01 8.24 6.47
N CYS A 168 3.31 8.84 7.43
CA CYS A 168 3.40 10.28 7.69
C CYS A 168 4.57 10.60 8.63
N LEU A 169 5.74 10.90 8.06
CA LEU A 169 6.95 11.20 8.86
C LEU A 169 7.21 12.69 8.97
N THR A 170 7.81 13.14 10.07
CA THR A 170 8.25 14.53 10.28
C THR A 170 9.68 14.60 10.80
N ASP A 171 10.37 15.69 10.44
CA ASP A 171 11.69 16.06 10.95
C ASP A 171 11.64 17.18 12.00
N VAL A 172 10.43 17.60 12.41
CA VAL A 172 10.21 18.65 13.42
C VAL A 172 10.39 18.04 14.81
N PRO A 173 11.43 18.40 15.60
CA PRO A 173 11.77 17.67 16.83
C PRO A 173 10.64 17.59 17.85
N LYS A 174 9.88 18.68 18.02
CA LYS A 174 8.72 18.70 18.95
C LYS A 174 7.56 17.81 18.51
N ASN A 175 7.38 17.62 17.20
CA ASN A 175 6.31 16.83 16.60
C ASN A 175 6.74 15.38 16.25
N ARG A 176 7.97 14.99 16.59
CA ARG A 176 8.56 13.72 16.15
C ARG A 176 8.46 12.65 17.22
N VAL A 177 7.83 11.52 16.91
CA VAL A 177 7.93 10.26 17.67
C VAL A 177 9.04 9.40 17.05
N PRO A 178 10.10 9.07 17.80
CA PRO A 178 11.16 8.18 17.30
C PRO A 178 10.63 6.79 16.93
N PHE A 179 11.32 6.11 16.01
CA PHE A 179 11.03 4.71 15.70
C PHE A 179 11.52 3.82 16.85
N ALA A 180 10.59 3.30 17.65
CA ALA A 180 10.88 2.31 18.68
C ALA A 180 11.15 0.93 18.05
N GLN A 181 11.95 0.10 18.73
CA GLN A 181 12.08 -1.31 18.35
C GLN A 181 10.73 -1.99 18.60
N PRO A 182 10.09 -2.60 17.58
CA PRO A 182 8.81 -3.24 17.78
C PRO A 182 8.97 -4.53 18.60
N GLU A 183 7.90 -4.89 19.32
CA GLU A 183 7.79 -6.22 19.92
C GLU A 183 7.94 -7.31 18.85
N GLY A 184 8.68 -8.37 19.16
CA GLY A 184 8.93 -9.47 18.21
C GLY A 184 9.89 -9.10 17.07
N TYR A 185 10.66 -8.02 17.20
CA TYR A 185 11.74 -7.68 16.26
C TYR A 185 12.67 -8.88 16.05
N ASP A 186 12.80 -9.30 14.78
CA ASP A 186 13.69 -10.37 14.36
C ASP A 186 14.65 -9.82 13.30
N GLU A 187 15.92 -9.72 13.70
CA GLU A 187 17.00 -9.21 12.86
C GLU A 187 17.17 -10.01 11.56
N ALA A 188 16.90 -11.32 11.60
CA ALA A 188 17.09 -12.19 10.44
C ALA A 188 16.19 -11.82 9.26
N ARG A 189 15.07 -11.12 9.49
CA ARG A 189 14.21 -10.58 8.43
C ARG A 189 14.91 -9.52 7.57
N TYR A 190 15.92 -8.85 8.12
CA TYR A 190 16.64 -7.75 7.47
C TYR A 190 18.02 -8.17 6.96
N GLU A 191 18.37 -9.46 7.03
CA GLU A 191 19.66 -9.95 6.54
C GLU A 191 19.91 -9.59 5.07
N LEU A 192 18.85 -9.66 4.23
CA LEU A 192 18.93 -9.27 2.83
C LEU A 192 19.21 -7.76 2.64
N LEU A 193 18.66 -6.91 3.52
CA LEU A 193 18.96 -5.48 3.55
C LEU A 193 20.44 -5.23 3.87
N PHE A 194 20.98 -5.92 4.88
CA PHE A 194 22.38 -5.75 5.27
C PHE A 194 23.33 -6.19 4.15
N ARG A 195 23.10 -7.37 3.58
CA ARG A 195 23.91 -7.85 2.45
C ARG A 195 23.81 -6.93 1.23
N ASN A 196 22.67 -6.29 1.01
CA ASN A 196 22.51 -5.30 -0.05
C ASN A 196 23.36 -4.04 0.19
N PHE A 197 23.46 -3.55 1.43
CA PHE A 197 24.39 -2.47 1.78
C PHE A 197 25.86 -2.90 1.67
N GLU A 198 26.19 -4.11 2.12
CA GLU A 198 27.54 -4.69 2.02
C GLU A 198 27.97 -4.88 0.55
N ALA A 199 27.02 -5.19 -0.34
CA ALA A 199 27.21 -5.24 -1.79
C ALA A 199 27.23 -3.85 -2.47
N GLY A 200 27.23 -2.76 -1.69
CA GLY A 200 27.48 -1.41 -2.18
C GLY A 200 26.25 -0.56 -2.44
N GLU A 201 25.07 -0.91 -1.92
CA GLU A 201 23.93 0.01 -1.92
C GLU A 201 24.22 1.25 -1.05
N LYS A 202 23.89 2.44 -1.55
CA LYS A 202 24.24 3.72 -0.90
C LYS A 202 23.04 4.64 -0.65
N GLY A 203 21.87 4.29 -1.19
CA GLY A 203 20.64 5.04 -1.06
C GLY A 203 19.90 4.71 0.23
N VAL A 204 19.20 5.71 0.78
CA VAL A 204 18.18 5.47 1.79
C VAL A 204 17.02 4.75 1.08
N PRO A 205 16.60 3.56 1.54
CA PRO A 205 15.58 2.77 0.86
C PRO A 205 14.15 3.27 1.17
N LEU A 206 13.95 4.58 1.09
CA LEU A 206 12.70 5.29 1.34
C LEU A 206 12.49 6.38 0.28
N PHE A 207 11.24 6.65 -0.08
CA PHE A 207 10.84 7.72 -0.99
C PHE A 207 9.92 8.71 -0.26
N PRO A 208 10.50 9.67 0.51
CA PRO A 208 9.70 10.70 1.16
C PRO A 208 9.20 11.73 0.14
N THR A 209 7.88 11.82 0.00
CA THR A 209 7.24 12.92 -0.74
C THR A 209 6.85 14.01 0.24
N MET A 210 7.46 15.20 0.14
CA MET A 210 7.19 16.28 1.10
C MET A 210 5.75 16.77 1.02
N MET A 211 5.12 16.86 2.19
CA MET A 211 3.81 17.46 2.43
C MET A 211 3.97 18.80 3.18
N PRO A 212 2.90 19.59 3.33
CA PRO A 212 2.89 20.76 4.22
C PRO A 212 3.42 20.45 5.64
N ASN A 213 3.81 21.49 6.37
CA ASN A 213 4.24 21.40 7.77
C ASN A 213 5.41 20.43 8.05
N ARG A 214 6.33 20.30 7.08
CA ARG A 214 7.52 19.44 7.19
C ARG A 214 7.15 17.99 7.54
N LYS A 215 6.07 17.52 6.93
CA LYS A 215 5.66 16.13 6.94
C LYS A 215 5.97 15.50 5.59
N THR A 216 5.86 14.18 5.51
CA THR A 216 6.07 13.42 4.28
C THR A 216 4.99 12.39 4.11
N ASP A 217 4.65 12.08 2.87
CA ASP A 217 4.06 10.81 2.51
C ASP A 217 5.22 9.92 2.02
N THR A 218 5.70 9.05 2.90
CA THR A 218 6.87 8.20 2.65
C THR A 218 6.47 6.84 2.11
N ASN A 219 6.97 6.50 0.92
CA ASN A 219 6.76 5.23 0.25
C ASN A 219 8.09 4.46 0.04
N ASN A 220 8.03 3.34 -0.68
CA ASN A 220 9.16 2.46 -0.97
C ASN A 220 10.15 3.04 -2.01
N ARG A 221 11.43 2.66 -1.90
CA ARG A 221 12.47 2.88 -2.91
C ARG A 221 13.58 1.83 -2.80
N GLY A 222 14.05 1.35 -3.94
CA GLY A 222 15.15 0.37 -4.01
C GLY A 222 14.66 -1.08 -3.89
N GLY A 223 15.59 -2.03 -3.88
CA GLY A 223 15.30 -3.47 -3.90
C GLY A 223 14.88 -4.10 -2.57
N PHE A 224 15.24 -3.48 -1.45
CA PHE A 224 14.72 -3.83 -0.12
C PHE A 224 14.21 -2.55 0.54
N SER A 225 12.93 -2.47 0.87
CA SER A 225 12.27 -1.23 1.31
C SER A 225 10.99 -1.54 2.10
N THR A 226 10.06 -0.59 2.22
CA THR A 226 8.80 -0.74 2.97
C THR A 226 7.84 -1.77 2.37
N ASP A 227 7.99 -2.10 1.08
CA ASP A 227 7.23 -3.19 0.43
C ASP A 227 7.58 -4.54 1.07
N PHE A 228 6.61 -5.16 1.74
CA PHE A 228 6.79 -6.51 2.29
C PHE A 228 6.51 -7.56 1.19
N ILE A 229 7.51 -7.75 0.34
CA ILE A 229 7.39 -8.53 -0.90
C ILE A 229 6.89 -9.96 -0.61
N GLY A 230 5.81 -10.35 -1.29
CA GLY A 230 5.20 -11.68 -1.20
C GLY A 230 4.26 -11.89 -0.03
N ALA A 231 4.23 -10.99 0.95
CA ALA A 231 3.39 -11.12 2.15
C ALA A 231 1.92 -10.75 1.93
N SER A 232 1.59 -10.11 0.80
CA SER A 232 0.23 -9.67 0.47
C SER A 232 -0.55 -10.62 -0.44
N HIS A 233 0.07 -11.69 -0.99
CA HIS A 233 -0.54 -12.49 -2.05
C HIS A 233 -1.93 -13.07 -1.73
N SER A 234 -2.16 -13.51 -0.48
CA SER A 234 -3.45 -14.04 -0.05
C SER A 234 -4.46 -12.97 0.37
N TYR A 235 -4.03 -11.72 0.58
CA TYR A 235 -4.86 -10.67 1.14
C TYR A 235 -6.18 -10.43 0.39
N PRO A 236 -6.20 -10.38 -0.96
CA PRO A 236 -7.44 -10.13 -1.69
C PRO A 236 -8.52 -11.15 -1.36
N GLU A 237 -8.15 -12.44 -1.29
CA GLU A 237 -9.10 -13.56 -1.09
C GLU A 237 -9.24 -13.99 0.37
N ALA A 238 -8.46 -13.41 1.28
CA ALA A 238 -8.51 -13.71 2.71
C ALA A 238 -9.80 -13.22 3.38
N GLY A 239 -10.25 -13.94 4.41
CA GLY A 239 -11.27 -13.46 5.33
C GLY A 239 -10.73 -12.39 6.30
N HIS A 240 -11.61 -11.72 7.03
CA HIS A 240 -11.25 -10.59 7.89
C HIS A 240 -10.14 -10.89 8.90
N THR A 241 -10.24 -12.01 9.62
CA THR A 241 -9.21 -12.43 10.61
C THR A 241 -7.83 -12.61 9.98
N GLU A 242 -7.77 -13.18 8.77
CA GLU A 242 -6.49 -13.40 8.09
C GLU A 242 -5.95 -12.10 7.51
N ARG A 243 -6.82 -11.21 6.99
CA ARG A 243 -6.43 -9.86 6.60
C ARG A 243 -5.82 -9.09 7.77
N GLU A 244 -6.44 -9.13 8.96
CA GLU A 244 -5.88 -8.49 10.16
C GLU A 244 -4.48 -9.02 10.50
N ARG A 245 -4.26 -10.34 10.41
CA ARG A 245 -2.91 -10.93 10.60
C ARG A 245 -1.92 -10.42 9.57
N ILE A 246 -2.31 -10.36 8.29
CA ILE A 246 -1.47 -9.83 7.22
C ILE A 246 -1.14 -8.35 7.47
N VAL A 247 -2.14 -7.52 7.82
CA VAL A 247 -1.94 -6.11 8.16
C VAL A 247 -0.96 -5.98 9.32
N LYS A 248 -1.14 -6.76 10.40
CA LYS A 248 -0.25 -6.71 11.56
C LYS A 248 1.17 -7.15 11.24
N ALA A 249 1.33 -8.16 10.37
CA ALA A 249 2.64 -8.59 9.90
C ALA A 249 3.35 -7.50 9.09
N HIS A 250 2.63 -6.76 8.24
CA HIS A 250 3.17 -5.60 7.49
C HIS A 250 3.55 -4.45 8.44
N GLU A 251 2.72 -4.16 9.44
CA GLU A 251 3.00 -3.14 10.44
C GLU A 251 4.28 -3.48 11.21
N SER A 252 4.39 -4.72 11.70
CA SER A 252 5.55 -5.19 12.47
C SER A 252 6.83 -5.21 11.63
N TYR A 253 6.75 -5.69 10.38
CA TYR A 253 7.85 -5.63 9.41
C TYR A 253 8.32 -4.20 9.17
N GLN A 254 7.39 -3.27 8.91
CA GLN A 254 7.77 -1.93 8.53
C GLN A 254 8.27 -1.10 9.72
N LYS A 255 7.64 -1.23 10.90
CA LYS A 255 8.17 -0.63 12.15
C LYS A 255 9.57 -1.15 12.45
N GLY A 256 9.80 -2.45 12.26
CA GLY A 256 11.11 -3.06 12.45
C GLY A 256 12.14 -2.55 11.43
N LEU A 257 11.77 -2.40 10.15
CA LEU A 257 12.61 -1.78 9.13
C LEU A 257 13.04 -0.36 9.52
N MET A 258 12.10 0.48 9.98
CA MET A 258 12.41 1.86 10.35
C MET A 258 13.35 1.93 11.55
N TRP A 259 13.17 1.04 12.53
CA TRP A 259 14.11 0.90 13.63
C TRP A 259 15.49 0.42 13.15
N THR A 260 15.55 -0.62 12.32
CA THR A 260 16.79 -1.17 11.74
C THR A 260 17.58 -0.11 11.02
N LEU A 261 16.93 0.65 10.14
CA LEU A 261 17.56 1.70 9.35
C LEU A 261 18.13 2.83 10.21
N SER A 262 17.55 3.10 11.37
CA SER A 262 17.98 4.18 12.26
C SER A 262 19.05 3.73 13.27
N ASN A 263 19.07 2.44 13.64
CA ASN A 263 19.82 1.99 14.82
C ASN A 263 20.85 0.88 14.53
N HIS A 264 20.64 0.03 13.52
CA HIS A 264 21.40 -1.21 13.40
C HIS A 264 22.84 -0.98 12.90
N PRO A 265 23.89 -1.50 13.56
CA PRO A 265 25.29 -1.20 13.23
C PRO A 265 25.70 -1.62 11.81
N ARG A 266 25.06 -2.65 11.23
CA ARG A 266 25.29 -3.09 9.84
C ARG A 266 24.67 -2.18 8.78
N VAL A 267 23.80 -1.23 9.16
CA VAL A 267 23.32 -0.19 8.24
C VAL A 267 24.38 0.92 8.17
N PRO A 268 24.81 1.42 7.01
CA PRO A 268 25.85 2.45 6.93
C PRO A 268 25.53 3.70 7.77
N ALA A 269 26.54 4.29 8.42
CA ALA A 269 26.37 5.42 9.34
C ALA A 269 25.59 6.60 8.72
N ARG A 270 25.92 6.97 7.48
CA ARG A 270 25.18 7.99 6.72
C ARG A 270 23.69 7.68 6.60
N ILE A 271 23.32 6.43 6.37
CA ILE A 271 21.90 6.04 6.26
C ILE A 271 21.23 6.17 7.62
N ARG A 272 21.86 5.67 8.69
CA ARG A 272 21.33 5.82 10.06
C ARG A 272 21.11 7.27 10.45
N GLU A 273 22.07 8.14 10.16
CA GLU A 273 22.00 9.57 10.42
C GLU A 273 20.87 10.24 9.65
N GLU A 274 20.70 9.93 8.36
CA GLU A 274 19.62 10.48 7.55
C GLU A 274 18.24 10.01 8.02
N VAL A 275 18.06 8.73 8.31
CA VAL A 275 16.77 8.19 8.75
C VAL A 275 16.42 8.66 10.17
N SER A 276 17.40 8.80 11.06
CA SER A 276 17.21 9.29 12.44
C SER A 276 16.78 10.76 12.54
N LYS A 277 16.82 11.52 11.44
CA LYS A 277 16.20 12.86 11.37
C LYS A 277 14.68 12.79 11.39
N TRP A 278 14.11 11.68 10.94
CA TRP A 278 12.68 11.47 10.80
C TRP A 278 12.09 10.63 11.94
N GLY A 279 10.79 10.74 12.12
CA GLY A 279 9.98 9.93 13.02
C GLY A 279 8.50 10.07 12.66
N LEU A 280 7.62 9.31 13.31
CA LEU A 280 6.17 9.47 13.11
C LEU A 280 5.73 10.86 13.59
N ALA A 281 4.78 11.46 12.88
CA ALA A 281 4.22 12.75 13.27
C ALA A 281 3.24 12.60 14.45
N LYS A 282 3.51 13.26 15.59
CA LYS A 282 2.73 13.16 16.84
C LYS A 282 1.28 13.61 16.69
N ASP A 283 1.00 14.45 15.72
CA ASP A 283 -0.31 15.03 15.44
C ASP A 283 -1.08 14.30 14.33
N GLU A 284 -0.54 13.21 13.79
CA GLU A 284 -1.19 12.37 12.79
C GLU A 284 -1.52 11.01 13.40
N PHE A 285 -2.67 10.42 13.04
CA PHE A 285 -3.10 9.10 13.51
C PHE A 285 -2.98 8.93 15.04
N VAL A 286 -3.40 9.96 15.78
CA VAL A 286 -3.24 10.06 17.25
C VAL A 286 -3.98 8.97 18.02
N ASP A 287 -4.93 8.32 17.35
CA ASP A 287 -5.74 7.20 17.83
C ASP A 287 -5.14 5.83 17.47
N ASN A 288 -3.98 5.79 16.81
CA ASN A 288 -3.34 4.55 16.34
C ASN A 288 -1.80 4.61 16.47
N ASP A 289 -1.31 5.08 17.61
CA ASP A 289 0.13 5.21 17.91
C ASP A 289 0.93 5.97 16.83
N ASN A 290 0.29 6.96 16.21
CA ASN A 290 0.84 7.75 15.09
C ASN A 290 1.16 6.94 13.82
N TRP A 291 0.65 5.71 13.72
CA TRP A 291 0.80 4.85 12.56
C TRP A 291 -0.43 4.93 11.64
N PRO A 292 -0.26 4.96 10.31
CA PRO A 292 -1.39 4.98 9.38
C PRO A 292 -2.33 3.78 9.56
N HIS A 293 -3.64 4.03 9.52
CA HIS A 293 -4.68 2.98 9.67
C HIS A 293 -4.69 1.97 8.52
N GLN A 294 -4.62 2.45 7.28
CA GLN A 294 -4.86 1.65 6.09
C GLN A 294 -3.54 1.12 5.50
N ILE A 295 -3.48 -0.20 5.29
CA ILE A 295 -2.44 -0.80 4.46
C ILE A 295 -2.63 -0.37 3.00
N TYR A 296 -1.54 -0.09 2.30
CA TYR A 296 -1.56 0.33 0.90
C TYR A 296 -1.85 -0.87 0.00
N VAL A 297 -3.14 -1.17 -0.18
CA VAL A 297 -3.65 -2.18 -1.13
C VAL A 297 -3.48 -1.64 -2.55
N ARG A 298 -2.58 -2.27 -3.32
CA ARG A 298 -2.22 -1.81 -4.68
C ARG A 298 -2.92 -2.58 -5.80
N GLU A 299 -3.32 -3.81 -5.50
CA GLU A 299 -3.95 -4.73 -6.44
C GLU A 299 -4.82 -5.69 -5.64
N ALA A 300 -6.06 -5.92 -6.05
CA ALA A 300 -6.91 -6.92 -5.43
C ALA A 300 -7.75 -7.61 -6.51
N ARG A 301 -9.06 -7.76 -6.31
CA ARG A 301 -9.94 -8.39 -7.29
C ARG A 301 -10.24 -7.44 -8.44
N ARG A 302 -10.01 -7.89 -9.66
CA ARG A 302 -10.45 -7.22 -10.89
C ARG A 302 -11.66 -7.93 -11.45
N MET A 303 -12.78 -7.21 -11.59
CA MET A 303 -14.03 -7.76 -12.11
C MET A 303 -13.86 -8.30 -13.54
N VAL A 304 -14.42 -9.47 -13.81
CA VAL A 304 -14.52 -10.06 -15.15
C VAL A 304 -15.99 -10.01 -15.58
N SER A 305 -16.30 -9.08 -16.48
CA SER A 305 -17.64 -8.82 -17.00
C SER A 305 -17.66 -8.82 -18.53
N ASP A 306 -18.72 -8.28 -19.14
CA ASP A 306 -18.79 -8.05 -20.59
C ASP A 306 -17.73 -7.05 -21.07
N TYR A 307 -17.27 -6.17 -20.17
CA TYR A 307 -16.12 -5.29 -20.37
C TYR A 307 -15.06 -5.55 -19.30
N VAL A 308 -13.81 -5.60 -19.73
CA VAL A 308 -12.66 -5.87 -18.87
C VAL A 308 -11.62 -4.78 -19.14
N VAL A 309 -11.28 -4.00 -18.10
CA VAL A 309 -10.29 -2.92 -18.22
C VAL A 309 -8.90 -3.50 -18.40
N THR A 310 -8.25 -3.20 -19.51
CA THR A 310 -6.94 -3.73 -19.92
C THR A 310 -5.92 -2.61 -20.14
N GLU A 311 -4.68 -2.99 -20.46
CA GLU A 311 -3.65 -2.08 -20.95
C GLU A 311 -4.13 -1.21 -22.11
N HIS A 312 -4.99 -1.73 -23.00
CA HIS A 312 -5.50 -0.97 -24.15
C HIS A 312 -6.32 0.23 -23.70
N ASP A 313 -7.07 0.13 -22.61
CA ASP A 313 -7.79 1.25 -21.99
C ASP A 313 -6.81 2.27 -21.39
N CYS A 314 -5.88 1.79 -20.57
CA CYS A 314 -4.89 2.62 -19.89
C CYS A 314 -3.99 3.39 -20.88
N ARG A 315 -3.70 2.80 -22.03
CA ARG A 315 -2.93 3.42 -23.13
C ARG A 315 -3.79 4.19 -24.12
N ARG A 316 -5.11 4.31 -23.88
CA ARG A 316 -6.09 4.98 -24.76
C ARG A 316 -6.12 4.43 -26.19
N ARG A 317 -5.81 3.14 -26.35
CA ARG A 317 -6.01 2.38 -27.60
C ARG A 317 -7.44 1.88 -27.74
N ALA A 318 -8.12 1.71 -26.60
CA ALA A 318 -9.56 1.50 -26.51
C ALA A 318 -10.18 2.61 -25.66
N VAL A 319 -11.45 2.94 -25.92
CA VAL A 319 -12.23 3.88 -25.13
C VAL A 319 -13.54 3.19 -24.75
N ALA A 320 -13.80 3.07 -23.45
CA ALA A 320 -15.06 2.55 -22.93
C ALA A 320 -16.22 3.46 -23.37
N ARG A 321 -17.21 2.90 -24.06
CA ARG A 321 -18.36 3.66 -24.59
C ARG A 321 -19.35 4.11 -23.52
N ASP A 322 -19.44 3.35 -22.43
CA ASP A 322 -20.35 3.58 -21.31
C ASP A 322 -19.54 3.58 -20.01
N SER A 323 -18.69 4.61 -19.85
CA SER A 323 -17.85 4.73 -18.67
C SER A 323 -18.63 5.32 -17.50
N VAL A 324 -18.68 4.58 -16.40
CA VAL A 324 -19.11 5.09 -15.07
C VAL A 324 -17.93 5.53 -14.20
N GLY A 325 -16.72 5.49 -14.74
CA GLY A 325 -15.48 5.88 -14.07
C GLY A 325 -14.77 7.05 -14.75
N MET A 326 -14.05 7.83 -13.96
CA MET A 326 -13.14 8.88 -14.44
C MET A 326 -11.77 8.67 -13.80
N GLY A 327 -10.72 8.66 -14.62
CA GLY A 327 -9.34 8.51 -14.17
C GLY A 327 -8.43 9.48 -14.92
N THR A 328 -7.49 10.08 -14.20
CA THR A 328 -6.40 10.86 -14.78
C THR A 328 -5.09 10.28 -14.31
N TYR A 329 -4.29 9.81 -15.26
CA TYR A 329 -2.96 9.25 -15.02
C TYR A 329 -1.99 10.17 -15.75
N LYS A 330 -0.98 10.66 -15.03
CA LYS A 330 0.08 11.52 -15.59
C LYS A 330 1.21 10.71 -16.19
#